data_AF-A0A939XLF8-F1
#
_entry.id   AF-A0A939XLF8-F1
#
_cell.length_a   1.000
_cell.length_b   1.000
_cell.length_c   1.000
_cell.angle_alpha   90.00
_cell.angle_beta   90.00
_cell.angle_gamma   90.00
#
_symmetry.space_group_name_H-M   'P 1'
#
loop_
_entity.id
_entity.type
_entity.pdbx_description
1 polymer ?
#
loop_
_entity_poly.entity_id
_entity_poly.type
_entity_poly.pdbx_seq_one_letter_code
_entity_poly.pdbx_strand_id
1 'polypeptide(L)' 'NGEPYAFNRDTAQFPYKITRDDLACQLFRKAGFNWGGSLPKSKDYQHFQWME' A
#
# COMPACT_ATOMS: atom_id res chain seq x y z
N ASN A 1 5.04 9.26 18.07
CA ASN A 1 3.83 8.44 17.87
C ASN A 1 3.82 7.60 16.59
N GLY A 2 4.68 7.83 15.59
CA GLY A 2 4.72 7.03 14.34
C GLY A 2 5.54 5.73 14.39
N GLU A 3 6.36 5.55 15.43
CA GLU A 3 7.23 4.37 15.67
C GLU A 3 6.55 3.02 15.40
N PRO A 4 5.32 2.73 15.88
CA PRO A 4 4.67 1.43 15.65
C PRO A 4 4.41 1.11 14.17
N TYR A 5 4.40 2.13 13.30
CA TYR A 5 4.11 2.01 11.88
C TYR A 5 5.36 2.11 11.01
N ALA A 6 6.53 2.36 11.61
CA ALA A 6 7.79 2.59 10.89
C ALA A 6 8.50 1.28 10.54
N PHE A 7 8.43 0.29 11.42
CA PHE A 7 9.17 -0.98 11.32
C PHE A 7 8.26 -2.15 10.96
N ASN A 8 8.83 -3.20 10.36
CA ASN A 8 8.13 -4.46 10.03
C ASN A 8 6.82 -4.27 9.25
N ARG A 9 6.75 -3.26 8.36
CA ARG A 9 5.55 -2.87 7.63
C ARG A 9 4.87 -4.01 6.87
N ASP A 10 5.59 -5.07 6.54
CA ASP A 10 5.06 -6.23 5.81
C ASP A 10 4.28 -7.18 6.70
N THR A 11 4.78 -7.44 7.91
CA THR A 11 4.19 -8.38 8.87
C THR A 11 3.30 -7.71 9.90
N ALA A 12 3.53 -6.43 10.18
CA ALA A 12 2.72 -5.66 11.10
C ALA A 12 1.30 -5.49 10.53
N GLN A 13 0.33 -5.79 11.40
CA GLN A 13 -1.08 -5.53 11.17
C GLN A 13 -1.47 -4.21 11.83
N PHE A 14 -2.06 -3.32 11.06
CA PHE A 14 -2.60 -2.06 11.54
C PHE A 14 -3.95 -1.82 10.86
N PRO A 15 -4.89 -1.19 11.58
CA PRO A 15 -6.23 -0.97 11.06
C PRO A 15 -6.16 -0.11 9.79
N TYR A 16 -7.08 -0.39 8.86
CA TYR A 16 -7.22 0.34 7.58
C TYR A 16 -6.03 0.22 6.62
N LYS A 17 -5.09 -0.71 6.84
CA LYS A 17 -4.05 -1.06 5.87
C LYS A 17 -4.67 -1.66 4.62
N ILE A 18 -4.54 -0.96 3.48
CA ILE A 18 -4.86 -1.56 2.18
C ILE A 18 -3.84 -2.66 1.88
N THR A 19 -4.33 -3.78 1.38
CA THR A 19 -3.59 -4.98 0.97
C THR A 19 -3.81 -5.23 -0.52
N ARG A 20 -3.16 -6.26 -1.05
CA ARG A 20 -3.36 -6.67 -2.45
C ARG A 20 -4.75 -7.24 -2.71
N ASP A 21 -5.41 -7.72 -1.66
CA ASP A 21 -6.69 -8.41 -1.75
C ASP A 21 -7.88 -7.45 -1.65
N ASP A 22 -7.64 -6.21 -1.21
CA ASP A 22 -8.69 -5.18 -1.14
C ASP A 22 -9.20 -4.78 -2.52
N LEU A 23 -10.53 -4.59 -2.63
CA LEU A 23 -11.20 -4.26 -3.88
C LEU A 23 -10.62 -3.00 -4.54
N ALA A 24 -10.33 -1.96 -3.77
CA ALA A 24 -9.72 -0.74 -4.27
C ALA A 24 -8.37 -1.04 -4.95
N CYS A 25 -7.48 -1.79 -4.30
CA CYS A 25 -6.18 -2.16 -4.84
C CYS A 25 -6.31 -2.93 -6.15
N GLN A 26 -7.26 -3.88 -6.21
CA GLN A 26 -7.52 -4.64 -7.43
C GLN A 26 -8.03 -3.75 -8.58
N LEU A 27 -8.98 -2.83 -8.31
CA LEU A 27 -9.56 -1.96 -9.32
C LEU A 27 -8.56 -0.94 -9.86
N PHE A 28 -7.82 -0.24 -8.99
CA PHE A 28 -6.83 0.75 -9.41
C PHE A 28 -5.71 0.11 -10.22
N ARG A 29 -5.22 -1.07 -9.81
CA ARG A 29 -4.21 -1.79 -10.58
C ARG A 29 -4.72 -2.27 -11.94
N LYS A 30 -5.97 -2.73 -12.04
CA LYS A 30 -6.61 -3.06 -13.33
C LYS A 30 -6.75 -1.84 -14.24
N ALA A 31 -6.96 -0.66 -13.65
CA ALA A 31 -7.03 0.60 -14.38
C ALA A 31 -5.66 1.12 -14.85
N GLY A 32 -4.54 0.55 -14.38
CA GLY A 32 -3.18 0.95 -14.76
C GLY A 32 -2.40 1.74 -13.71
N PHE A 33 -2.95 1.92 -12.50
CA PHE A 33 -2.23 2.61 -11.43
C PHE A 33 -1.16 1.72 -10.80
N ASN A 34 -0.05 2.35 -10.42
CA ASN A 34 0.93 1.79 -9.52
C ASN A 34 0.48 2.00 -8.06
N TRP A 35 0.66 0.96 -7.24
CA TRP A 35 0.27 1.00 -5.82
C TRP A 35 1.49 1.09 -4.92
N GLY A 36 1.53 2.08 -4.02
CA GLY A 36 2.66 2.35 -3.13
C GLY A 36 2.98 1.20 -2.15
N GLY A 37 2.01 0.33 -1.86
CA GLY A 37 2.23 -0.89 -1.07
C GLY A 37 3.11 -1.94 -1.78
N SER A 38 3.35 -1.79 -3.09
CA SER A 38 4.24 -2.67 -3.86
C SER A 38 5.71 -2.21 -3.90
N LEU A 39 6.02 -1.03 -3.38
CA LEU A 39 7.39 -0.50 -3.37
C LEU A 39 8.33 -1.36 -2.50
N PRO A 40 9.60 -1.54 -2.88
CA PRO A 40 10.55 -2.33 -2.10
C PRO A 40 10.94 -1.67 -0.78
N LYS A 41 10.89 -0.33 -0.71
CA LYS A 41 11.18 0.49 0.48
C LYS A 41 10.17 1.62 0.59
N SER A 42 10.01 2.16 1.81
CA SER A 42 9.10 3.28 2.08
C SER A 42 7.68 3.03 1.56
N LYS A 43 7.17 1.81 1.79
CA LYS A 43 5.83 1.41 1.38
C LYS A 43 4.78 2.38 1.93
N ASP A 44 3.94 2.86 1.03
CA ASP A 44 2.76 3.63 1.35
C ASP A 44 1.53 2.88 0.84
N TYR A 45 0.85 2.19 1.76
CA TYR A 45 -0.30 1.35 1.43
C TYR A 45 -1.50 2.16 0.93
N GLN A 46 -1.58 3.46 1.23
CA GLN A 46 -2.71 4.30 0.81
C GLN A 46 -2.46 4.99 -0.53
N HIS A 47 -1.23 4.95 -1.04
CA HIS A 47 -0.84 5.69 -2.23
C HIS A 47 -1.11 4.90 -3.52
N PHE A 48 -1.75 5.57 -4.48
CA PHE A 48 -1.90 5.13 -5.86
C PHE A 48 -1.42 6.23 -6.79
N GLN A 49 -0.57 5.88 -7.76
CA GLN A 49 0.00 6.81 -8.71
C GLN A 49 -0.26 6.33 -10.13
N TRP A 50 -0.81 7.22 -10.97
CA TRP A 50 -0.78 7.02 -12.40
C TRP A 50 0.64 7.28 -12.89
N MET A 51 1.27 6.30 -13.53
CA MET A 51 2.52 6.56 -14.23
C MET A 51 2.19 6.62 -15.71
N GLU A 52 2.33 7.83 -16.25
CA GLU A 52 2.33 8.07 -17.70
C GLU A 52 3.60 7.47 -18.33
#